data_AF-X1KZV5-F1
#
_entry.id   AF-X1KZV5-F1
#
_cell.length_a   1.000
_cell.length_b   1.000
_cell.length_c   1.000
_cell.angle_alpha   90.00
_cell.angle_beta   90.00
_cell.angle_gamma   90.00
#
_symmetry.space_group_name_H-M   'P 1'
#
loop_
_entity.id
_entity.type
_entity.pdbx_description
1 polymer ?
#
loop_
_entity_poly.entity_id
_entity_poly.type
_entity_poly.pdbx_seq_one_letter_code
_entity_poly.pdbx_strand_id
1 'polypeptide(L)'
;IKIMQRNWVGKSTGTEISFALEGHDDEEIRVFTTRPDTTFGVTFMVLAPEHPLVAKLTLPERKAEVKDYIARSRRQTEIERLSTEKEKDGVFIGSYVINRLNGEKVPIWIADYVLMTYGTGMVMGVPAHDERDFAFAQKYNLPIRVVIAPPDWHGEELEEAYIEPGTMVNSEQFSGLSSEKGIEAVSDFLEKNSWGRRATNYRIRDWLISRQRYWGAPIPMIYCPNCGIVPVPEQDLPVLLPEDAEFKPTGES
;
A
#
# COMPACT_ATOMS: atom_id res chain seq x y z
N ILE A 1 -10.93 -25.27 -4.73
CA ILE A 1 -9.77 -24.86 -5.57
C ILE A 1 -9.98 -23.50 -6.25
N LYS A 2 -11.00 -23.31 -7.11
CA LYS A 2 -11.23 -22.03 -7.83
C LYS A 2 -11.32 -20.80 -6.92
N ILE A 3 -12.04 -20.88 -5.80
CA ILE A 3 -12.17 -19.76 -4.85
C ILE A 3 -10.81 -19.38 -4.26
N MET A 4 -10.02 -20.37 -3.81
CA MET A 4 -8.67 -20.13 -3.27
C MET A 4 -7.77 -19.44 -4.29
N GLN A 5 -7.79 -19.87 -5.56
CA GLN A 5 -7.00 -19.24 -6.61
C GLN A 5 -7.47 -17.82 -6.94
N ARG A 6 -8.78 -17.56 -6.98
CA ARG A 6 -9.30 -16.20 -7.16
C ARG A 6 -8.86 -15.27 -6.04
N ASN A 7 -8.95 -15.73 -4.80
CA ASN A 7 -8.47 -14.97 -3.65
C ASN A 7 -6.96 -14.76 -3.75
N TRP A 8 -6.18 -15.81 -4.07
CA TRP A 8 -4.72 -15.72 -4.23
C TRP A 8 -4.29 -14.74 -5.32
N VAL A 9 -4.88 -14.84 -6.52
CA VAL A 9 -4.66 -13.89 -7.63
C VAL A 9 -5.07 -12.48 -7.21
N GLY A 10 -6.22 -12.36 -6.54
CA GLY A 10 -6.70 -11.13 -5.92
C GLY A 10 -6.73 -9.96 -6.89
N LYS A 11 -7.47 -10.10 -8.00
CA LYS A 11 -7.70 -8.99 -8.93
C LYS A 11 -8.65 -7.98 -8.29
N SER A 12 -8.24 -6.72 -8.29
CA SER A 12 -9.03 -5.59 -7.80
C SER A 12 -9.08 -4.50 -8.86
N THR A 13 -10.27 -4.02 -9.18
CA THR A 13 -10.45 -2.84 -10.03
C THR A 13 -10.76 -1.65 -9.13
N GLY A 14 -10.10 -0.52 -9.38
CA GLY A 14 -10.25 0.67 -8.56
C GLY A 14 -9.65 1.88 -9.26
N THR A 15 -9.18 2.84 -8.48
CA THR A 15 -8.67 4.12 -8.96
C THR A 15 -7.35 4.43 -8.27
N GLU A 16 -6.34 4.78 -9.07
CA GLU A 16 -5.15 5.46 -8.59
C GLU A 16 -5.47 6.94 -8.41
N ILE A 17 -5.23 7.47 -7.22
CA ILE A 17 -5.56 8.84 -6.83
C ILE A 17 -4.27 9.56 -6.46
N SER A 18 -4.08 10.76 -6.99
CA SER A 18 -2.96 11.64 -6.65
C SER A 18 -3.30 12.56 -5.48
N PHE A 19 -2.34 12.71 -4.58
CA PHE A 19 -2.34 13.66 -3.48
C PHE A 19 -1.12 14.57 -3.66
N ALA A 20 -1.32 15.88 -3.61
CA ALA A 20 -0.21 16.82 -3.78
C ALA A 20 0.67 16.82 -2.53
N LEU A 21 1.99 16.92 -2.67
CA LEU A 21 2.87 17.01 -1.51
C LEU A 21 2.86 18.45 -0.96
N GLU A 22 2.67 18.60 0.36
CA GLU A 22 2.66 19.94 0.95
C GLU A 22 4.03 20.63 0.78
N GLY A 23 4.03 21.85 0.21
CA GLY A 23 5.24 22.63 -0.01
C GLY A 23 6.03 22.25 -1.26
N HIS A 24 5.52 21.33 -2.08
CA HIS A 24 6.12 20.91 -3.34
C HIS A 24 5.06 20.90 -4.46
N ASP A 25 4.91 22.02 -5.16
CA ASP A 25 3.80 22.23 -6.11
C ASP A 25 3.80 21.24 -7.29
N ASP A 26 4.97 20.68 -7.63
CA ASP A 26 5.16 19.74 -8.74
C ASP A 26 5.30 18.27 -8.31
N GLU A 27 5.28 17.98 -7.00
CA GLU A 27 5.39 16.62 -6.48
C GLU A 27 4.04 16.09 -5.98
N GLU A 28 3.77 14.83 -6.31
CA GLU A 28 2.56 14.16 -5.87
C GLU A 28 2.86 12.73 -5.47
N ILE A 29 1.96 12.18 -4.67
CA ILE A 29 1.97 10.77 -4.34
C ILE A 29 0.70 10.11 -4.83
N ARG A 30 0.85 8.90 -5.36
CA ARG A 30 -0.26 8.12 -5.91
C ARG A 30 -0.56 6.91 -5.04
N VAL A 31 -1.83 6.72 -4.74
CA VAL A 31 -2.34 5.57 -3.99
C VAL A 31 -3.45 4.89 -4.76
N PHE A 32 -3.50 3.57 -4.67
CA PHE A 32 -4.57 2.78 -5.26
C PHE A 32 -5.65 2.48 -4.22
N THR A 33 -6.91 2.65 -4.60
CA THR A 33 -8.07 2.26 -3.78
C THR A 33 -9.15 1.62 -4.62
N THR A 34 -9.86 0.64 -4.05
CA THR A 34 -11.10 0.10 -4.61
C THR A 34 -12.34 0.88 -4.17
N ARG A 35 -12.16 1.85 -3.27
CA ARG A 35 -13.21 2.70 -2.68
C ARG A 35 -12.93 4.18 -2.94
N PRO A 36 -12.86 4.64 -4.20
CA PRO A 36 -12.67 6.06 -4.50
C PRO A 36 -13.83 6.93 -4.01
N ASP A 37 -15.02 6.35 -3.81
CA ASP A 37 -16.17 7.00 -3.16
C ASP A 37 -15.84 7.55 -1.77
N THR A 38 -14.87 6.96 -1.06
CA THR A 38 -14.56 7.37 0.32
C THR A 38 -13.39 8.35 0.43
N THR A 39 -12.87 8.86 -0.69
CA THR A 39 -11.64 9.69 -0.73
C THR A 39 -11.78 11.01 0.06
N PHE A 40 -12.99 11.56 0.20
CA PHE A 40 -13.25 12.73 1.05
C PHE A 40 -13.06 12.45 2.55
N GLY A 41 -13.10 11.18 2.95
CA GLY A 41 -12.91 10.70 4.31
C GLY A 41 -11.45 10.39 4.66
N VAL A 42 -10.50 10.71 3.77
CA VAL A 42 -9.07 10.49 4.02
C VAL A 42 -8.58 11.48 5.07
N THR A 43 -8.13 10.98 6.22
CA THR A 43 -7.67 11.80 7.35
C THR A 43 -6.21 11.56 7.73
N PHE A 44 -5.58 10.54 7.16
CA PHE A 44 -4.12 10.35 7.19
C PHE A 44 -3.66 9.52 5.98
N MET A 45 -2.36 9.55 5.70
CA MET A 45 -1.69 8.66 4.74
C MET A 45 -0.74 7.75 5.48
N VAL A 46 -0.57 6.51 5.01
CA VAL A 46 0.39 5.58 5.59
C VAL A 46 1.31 5.02 4.51
N LEU A 47 2.62 5.14 4.73
CA LEU A 47 3.63 4.44 3.93
C LEU A 47 4.13 3.19 4.64
N ALA A 48 4.55 2.21 3.85
CA ALA A 48 5.39 1.15 4.37
C ALA A 48 6.71 1.73 4.92
N PRO A 49 7.26 1.19 6.02
CA PRO A 49 8.48 1.73 6.64
C PRO A 49 9.69 1.73 5.69
N GLU A 50 9.74 0.79 4.75
CA GLU A 50 10.82 0.67 3.76
C GLU A 50 10.61 1.55 2.51
N HIS A 51 9.54 2.35 2.45
CA HIS A 51 9.21 3.13 1.26
C HIS A 51 10.26 4.21 0.97
N PRO A 52 10.75 4.34 -0.28
CA PRO A 52 11.80 5.32 -0.62
C PRO A 52 11.44 6.77 -0.26
N LEU A 53 10.15 7.13 -0.32
CA LEU A 53 9.68 8.46 0.08
C LEU A 53 9.84 8.73 1.58
N VAL A 54 9.90 7.73 2.45
CA VAL A 54 10.06 7.96 3.90
C VAL A 54 11.37 8.73 4.16
N ALA A 55 12.46 8.32 3.51
CA ALA A 55 13.74 9.02 3.66
C ALA A 55 13.72 10.46 3.12
N LYS A 56 12.90 10.74 2.10
CA LYS A 56 12.79 12.06 1.47
C LYS A 56 11.87 13.01 2.27
N LEU A 57 10.76 12.47 2.77
CA LEU A 57 9.68 13.24 3.37
C LEU A 57 9.78 13.37 4.89
N THR A 58 10.65 12.60 5.55
CA THR A 58 10.78 12.71 7.02
C THR A 58 11.44 14.03 7.41
N LEU A 59 10.73 14.84 8.21
CA LEU A 59 11.27 16.09 8.73
C LEU A 59 12.44 15.84 9.69
N PRO A 60 13.43 16.75 9.77
CA PRO A 60 14.63 16.58 10.59
C PRO A 60 14.35 16.17 12.04
N GLU A 61 13.35 16.76 12.67
CA GLU A 61 12.93 16.52 14.05
C GLU A 61 12.33 15.12 14.28
N ARG A 62 11.84 14.45 13.23
CA ARG A 62 11.26 13.09 13.30
C ARG A 62 12.24 12.00 12.89
N LYS A 63 13.43 12.34 12.38
CA LYS A 63 14.37 11.35 11.81
C LYS A 63 14.79 10.25 12.79
N ALA A 64 15.03 10.58 14.06
CA ALA A 64 15.45 9.59 15.05
C ALA A 64 14.34 8.56 15.30
N GLU A 65 13.14 9.04 15.61
CA GLU A 65 11.94 8.22 15.87
C GLU A 65 11.59 7.33 14.67
N VAL A 66 11.59 7.90 13.45
CA VAL A 66 11.33 7.17 12.21
C VAL A 66 12.38 6.10 11.95
N LYS A 67 13.67 6.40 12.15
CA LYS A 67 14.74 5.44 11.95
C LYS A 67 14.64 4.24 12.89
N ASP A 68 14.30 4.49 14.15
CA ASP A 68 14.12 3.44 15.16
C ASP A 68 12.90 2.57 14.82
N TYR A 69 11.81 3.18 14.36
CA TYR A 69 10.63 2.45 13.89
C TYR A 69 10.98 1.53 12.71
N ILE A 70 11.64 2.05 11.67
CA ILE A 70 12.07 1.26 10.50
C ILE A 70 12.96 0.08 10.92
N ALA A 71 13.90 0.31 11.83
CA ALA A 71 14.80 -0.74 12.31
C ALA A 71 14.05 -1.87 13.03
N ARG A 72 13.00 -1.53 13.78
CA ARG A 72 12.12 -2.49 14.45
C ARG A 72 11.24 -3.24 13.45
N SER A 73 10.60 -2.56 12.51
CA SER A 73 9.74 -3.18 11.49
C SER A 73 10.52 -4.18 10.61
N ARG A 74 11.79 -3.88 10.29
CA ARG A 74 12.66 -4.78 9.49
C ARG A 74 13.03 -6.09 10.19
N ARG A 75 12.93 -6.15 11.52
CA ARG A 75 13.19 -7.38 12.28
C ARG A 75 11.98 -8.30 12.32
N GLN A 76 10.85 -7.85 11.79
CA GLN A 76 9.61 -8.59 11.80
C GLN A 76 9.36 -9.21 10.43
N THR A 77 8.82 -10.43 10.43
CA THR A 77 8.36 -11.07 9.22
C THR A 77 7.09 -10.40 8.71
N GLU A 78 6.79 -10.57 7.42
CA GLU A 78 5.53 -10.08 6.86
C GLU A 78 4.30 -10.70 7.56
N ILE A 79 4.40 -11.97 7.96
CA ILE A 79 3.36 -12.68 8.71
C ILE A 79 3.09 -12.00 10.06
N GLU A 80 4.15 -11.65 10.79
CA GLU A 80 4.04 -10.95 12.08
C GLU A 80 3.43 -9.55 11.92
N ARG A 81 3.77 -8.84 10.84
CA ARG A 81 3.23 -7.50 10.53
C ARG A 81 1.74 -7.54 10.16
N LEU A 82 1.33 -8.55 9.39
CA LEU A 82 -0.05 -8.75 8.96
C LEU A 82 -0.93 -9.43 10.01
N SER A 83 -0.39 -9.86 11.15
CA SER A 83 -1.17 -10.48 12.22
C SER A 83 -2.31 -9.57 12.68
N THR A 84 -3.50 -10.14 12.82
CA THR A 84 -4.70 -9.47 13.33
C THR A 84 -4.68 -9.33 14.86
N GLU A 85 -3.88 -10.14 15.56
CA GLU A 85 -3.72 -10.06 17.02
C GLU A 85 -2.77 -8.94 17.44
N LYS A 86 -1.92 -8.48 16.51
CA LYS A 86 -0.94 -7.45 16.79
C LYS A 86 -1.60 -6.08 16.75
N GLU A 87 -1.38 -5.33 17.84
CA GLU A 87 -1.75 -3.92 17.93
C GLU A 87 -1.10 -3.12 16.80
N LYS A 88 -1.90 -2.36 16.05
CA LYS A 88 -1.39 -1.51 14.98
C LYS A 88 -0.65 -0.32 15.59
N ASP A 89 0.57 -0.09 15.15
CA ASP A 89 1.38 1.05 15.57
C ASP A 89 1.94 1.79 14.35
N GLY A 90 2.40 3.01 14.58
CA GLY A 90 2.95 3.87 13.54
C GLY A 90 3.60 5.12 14.12
N VAL A 91 4.32 5.83 13.25
CA VAL A 91 5.04 7.06 13.59
C VAL A 91 4.70 8.13 12.55
N PHE A 92 4.38 9.33 13.03
CA PHE A 92 4.18 10.51 12.20
C PHE A 92 5.53 11.02 11.68
N ILE A 93 5.65 11.22 10.37
CA ILE A 93 6.95 11.60 9.76
C ILE A 93 7.19 13.11 9.71
N GLY A 94 6.21 13.93 10.12
CA GLY A 94 6.30 15.39 10.12
C GLY A 94 5.69 16.06 8.88
N SER A 95 5.50 15.31 7.79
CA SER A 95 5.04 15.83 6.51
C SER A 95 3.56 15.57 6.24
N TYR A 96 3.00 16.33 5.31
CA TYR A 96 1.61 16.25 4.91
C TYR A 96 1.48 16.14 3.39
N VAL A 97 0.36 15.58 2.94
CA VAL A 97 -0.13 15.74 1.57
C VAL A 97 -1.42 16.57 1.58
N ILE A 98 -1.83 17.05 0.42
CA ILE A 98 -3.09 17.74 0.19
C ILE A 98 -4.03 16.79 -0.56
N ASN A 99 -5.20 16.55 0.01
CA ASN A 99 -6.28 15.90 -0.71
C ASN A 99 -6.86 16.89 -1.73
N ARG A 100 -6.62 16.64 -3.02
CA ARG A 100 -7.03 17.56 -4.10
C ARG A 100 -8.55 17.74 -4.21
N LEU A 101 -9.34 16.79 -3.67
CA LEU A 101 -10.79 16.83 -3.73
C LEU A 101 -11.41 17.87 -2.80
N ASN A 102 -10.81 18.10 -1.62
CA ASN A 102 -11.35 19.02 -0.60
C ASN A 102 -10.33 20.05 -0.09
N GLY A 103 -9.08 20.01 -0.58
CA GLY A 103 -8.00 20.93 -0.22
C GLY A 103 -7.39 20.70 1.18
N GLU A 104 -7.76 19.63 1.88
CA GLU A 104 -7.32 19.43 3.26
C GLU A 104 -5.91 18.86 3.37
N LYS A 105 -5.21 19.27 4.43
CA LYS A 105 -3.91 18.72 4.82
C LYS A 105 -4.09 17.38 5.52
N VAL A 106 -3.42 16.37 4.99
CA VAL A 106 -3.48 14.98 5.45
C VAL A 106 -2.10 14.57 5.98
N PRO A 107 -1.94 14.27 7.28
CA PRO A 107 -0.66 13.89 7.85
C PRO A 107 -0.17 12.55 7.30
N ILE A 108 1.14 12.45 7.10
CA ILE A 108 1.80 11.25 6.61
C ILE A 108 2.42 10.46 7.78
N TRP A 109 2.08 9.18 7.84
CA TRP A 109 2.57 8.23 8.83
C TRP A 109 3.34 7.09 8.17
N ILE A 110 4.16 6.40 8.95
CA ILE A 110 4.63 5.05 8.63
C ILE A 110 3.99 4.05 9.57
N ALA A 111 3.57 2.91 9.05
CA ALA A 111 3.05 1.81 9.85
C ALA A 111 3.41 0.47 9.21
N ASP A 112 3.62 -0.54 10.04
CA ASP A 112 4.09 -1.85 9.61
C ASP A 112 3.02 -2.69 8.88
N TYR A 113 1.73 -2.41 9.08
CA TYR A 113 0.64 -3.11 8.40
C TYR A 113 0.54 -2.75 6.91
N VAL A 114 1.25 -1.71 6.46
CA VAL A 114 1.40 -1.35 5.05
C VAL A 114 2.67 -2.00 4.52
N LEU A 115 2.55 -2.70 3.38
CA LEU A 115 3.63 -3.47 2.78
C LEU A 115 4.09 -2.86 1.47
N MET A 116 5.41 -2.75 1.27
CA MET A 116 6.01 -2.28 0.00
C MET A 116 5.61 -3.11 -1.22
N THR A 117 5.34 -4.38 -1.00
CA THR A 117 4.99 -5.36 -2.04
C THR A 117 3.50 -5.34 -2.41
N TYR A 118 2.70 -4.44 -1.82
CA TYR A 118 1.28 -4.31 -2.10
C TYR A 118 0.92 -2.90 -2.60
N GLY A 119 0.30 -2.83 -3.78
CA GLY A 119 -0.06 -1.56 -4.42
C GLY A 119 1.17 -0.71 -4.68
N THR A 120 1.12 0.57 -4.28
CA THR A 120 2.25 1.51 -4.37
C THR A 120 3.12 1.51 -3.11
N GLY A 121 2.94 0.56 -2.18
CA GLY A 121 3.61 0.58 -0.88
C GLY A 121 3.07 1.65 0.07
N MET A 122 1.89 2.17 -0.24
CA MET A 122 1.20 3.19 0.54
C MET A 122 -0.31 3.01 0.45
N VAL A 123 -1.04 3.49 1.47
CA VAL A 123 -2.50 3.46 1.54
C VAL A 123 -3.05 4.77 2.09
N MET A 124 -4.28 5.09 1.67
CA MET A 124 -5.07 6.18 2.26
C MET A 124 -5.86 5.69 3.45
N GLY A 125 -5.70 6.39 4.58
CA GLY A 125 -6.41 6.10 5.81
C GLY A 125 -7.79 6.70 5.77
N VAL A 126 -8.83 5.86 5.71
CA VAL A 126 -10.24 6.29 5.75
C VAL A 126 -10.94 5.66 6.95
N PRO A 127 -10.76 6.20 8.17
CA PRO A 127 -11.11 5.50 9.40
C PRO A 127 -12.55 5.07 9.49
N ALA A 128 -13.49 5.92 9.07
CA ALA A 128 -14.91 5.61 9.18
C ALA A 128 -15.32 4.40 8.31
N HIS A 129 -14.49 3.94 7.36
CA HIS A 129 -14.86 2.95 6.35
C HIS A 129 -13.80 1.85 6.12
N ASP A 130 -12.77 1.75 6.97
CA ASP A 130 -11.83 0.62 7.03
C ASP A 130 -11.51 0.32 8.49
N GLU A 131 -11.74 -0.92 8.93
CA GLU A 131 -11.57 -1.35 10.32
C GLU A 131 -10.13 -1.14 10.85
N ARG A 132 -9.12 -1.32 9.99
CA ARG A 132 -7.72 -1.16 10.38
C ARG A 132 -7.39 0.31 10.58
N ASP A 133 -7.90 1.16 9.69
CA ASP A 133 -7.72 2.59 9.78
C ASP A 133 -8.51 3.18 10.95
N PHE A 134 -9.67 2.61 11.29
CA PHE A 134 -10.46 2.98 12.46
C PHE A 134 -9.68 2.71 13.75
N ALA A 135 -9.15 1.49 13.92
CA ALA A 135 -8.34 1.13 15.09
C ALA A 135 -7.08 1.99 15.20
N PHE A 136 -6.42 2.27 14.08
CA PHE A 136 -5.25 3.16 14.04
C PHE A 136 -5.64 4.59 14.42
N ALA A 137 -6.73 5.12 13.88
CA ALA A 137 -7.21 6.46 14.17
C ALA A 137 -7.60 6.64 15.63
N GLN A 138 -8.30 5.67 16.22
CA GLN A 138 -8.65 5.70 17.65
C GLN A 138 -7.40 5.74 18.53
N LYS A 139 -6.41 4.89 18.23
CA LYS A 139 -5.15 4.85 19.00
C LYS A 139 -4.36 6.16 18.96
N TYR A 140 -4.30 6.78 17.79
CA TYR A 140 -3.52 8.00 17.56
C TYR A 140 -4.35 9.29 17.64
N ASN A 141 -5.62 9.20 18.04
CA ASN A 141 -6.57 10.30 18.10
C ASN A 141 -6.62 11.10 16.78
N LEU A 142 -6.67 10.38 15.66
CA LEU A 142 -6.79 10.96 14.32
C LEU A 142 -8.28 11.17 13.98
N PRO A 143 -8.60 12.17 13.14
CA PRO A 143 -9.99 12.44 12.78
C PRO A 143 -10.67 11.23 12.12
N ILE A 144 -11.90 10.95 12.50
CA ILE A 144 -12.76 9.92 11.90
C ILE A 144 -13.91 10.64 11.20
N ARG A 145 -13.90 10.65 9.87
CA ARG A 145 -14.91 11.35 9.06
C ARG A 145 -15.80 10.36 8.34
N VAL A 146 -17.08 10.37 8.67
CA VAL A 146 -18.10 9.63 7.92
C VAL A 146 -18.33 10.31 6.58
N VAL A 147 -18.07 9.59 5.50
CA VAL A 147 -18.37 10.01 4.12
C VAL A 147 -19.32 9.06 3.39
N ILE A 148 -19.59 7.89 3.97
CA ILE A 148 -20.64 6.97 3.56
C ILE A 148 -21.55 6.75 4.76
N ALA A 149 -22.75 7.34 4.69
CA ALA A 149 -23.77 7.20 5.70
C ALA A 149 -24.38 5.78 5.66
N PRO A 150 -24.38 5.06 6.80
CA PRO A 150 -25.26 3.91 7.01
C PRO A 150 -26.74 4.26 6.77
N PRO A 151 -27.60 3.27 6.53
CA PRO A 151 -29.05 3.47 6.59
C PRO A 151 -29.45 4.13 7.91
N ASP A 152 -30.34 5.12 7.84
CA ASP A 152 -30.86 5.88 8.99
C ASP A 152 -29.81 6.62 9.84
N TRP A 153 -28.61 6.86 9.30
CA TRP A 153 -27.59 7.68 9.97
C TRP A 153 -28.01 9.15 10.06
N HIS A 154 -27.88 9.74 11.24
CA HIS A 154 -28.33 11.11 11.54
C HIS A 154 -27.19 12.06 11.92
N GLY A 155 -25.94 11.68 11.66
CA GLY A 155 -24.76 12.51 11.93
C GLY A 155 -23.99 12.13 13.19
N GLU A 156 -24.35 11.03 13.84
CA GLU A 156 -23.67 10.49 15.01
C GLU A 156 -22.26 9.95 14.70
N GLU A 157 -21.42 9.91 15.72
CA GLU A 157 -20.12 9.23 15.65
C GLU A 157 -20.33 7.72 15.51
N LEU A 158 -19.44 7.06 14.77
CA LEU A 158 -19.50 5.61 14.60
C LEU A 158 -18.76 4.90 15.75
N GLU A 159 -19.37 3.85 16.30
CA GLU A 159 -18.70 2.97 17.28
C GLU A 159 -17.67 2.05 16.61
N GLU A 160 -17.88 1.71 15.33
CA GLU A 160 -17.02 0.87 14.51
C GLU A 160 -16.99 1.36 13.04
N ALA A 161 -16.02 0.92 12.25
CA ALA A 161 -15.95 1.28 10.84
C ALA A 161 -17.17 0.75 10.06
N TYR A 162 -17.85 1.63 9.32
CA TYR A 162 -18.93 1.23 8.42
C TYR A 162 -18.36 0.89 7.03
N ILE A 163 -18.25 -0.40 6.73
CA ILE A 163 -17.60 -0.91 5.51
C ILE A 163 -18.58 -1.14 4.34
N GLU A 164 -19.87 -1.20 4.63
CA GLU A 164 -20.91 -1.54 3.66
C GLU A 164 -21.25 -0.37 2.69
N PRO A 165 -21.92 -0.66 1.56
CA PRO A 165 -22.45 0.38 0.68
C PRO A 165 -23.50 1.25 1.39
N GLY A 166 -23.40 2.58 1.22
CA GLY A 166 -24.36 3.54 1.76
C GLY A 166 -24.53 4.76 0.87
N THR A 167 -24.97 5.87 1.47
CA THR A 167 -25.14 7.16 0.78
C THR A 167 -23.96 8.07 1.06
N MET A 168 -23.40 8.68 0.03
CA MET A 168 -22.30 9.63 0.18
C MET A 168 -22.76 10.88 0.94
N VAL A 169 -21.99 11.25 1.95
CA VAL A 169 -22.18 12.45 2.79
C VAL A 169 -20.83 13.14 2.96
N ASN A 170 -20.82 14.42 3.35
CA ASN A 170 -19.57 15.16 3.57
C ASN A 170 -18.57 15.07 2.40
N SER A 171 -19.09 14.97 1.16
CA SER A 171 -18.32 14.67 -0.05
C SER A 171 -18.62 15.69 -1.15
N GLU A 172 -18.82 16.95 -0.76
CA GLU A 172 -19.10 18.08 -1.65
C GLU A 172 -20.16 17.75 -2.71
N GLN A 173 -19.85 17.92 -4.00
CA GLN A 173 -20.74 17.68 -5.14
C GLN A 173 -21.21 16.23 -5.30
N PHE A 174 -20.60 15.28 -4.59
CA PHE A 174 -20.98 13.87 -4.62
C PHE A 174 -21.94 13.49 -3.49
N SER A 175 -22.20 14.40 -2.55
CA SER A 175 -23.14 14.15 -1.45
C SER A 175 -24.54 13.84 -1.99
N GLY A 176 -25.17 12.80 -1.45
CA GLY A 176 -26.47 12.28 -1.88
C GLY A 176 -26.42 11.17 -2.94
N LEU A 177 -25.25 10.88 -3.52
CA LEU A 177 -25.08 9.71 -4.40
C LEU A 177 -25.03 8.42 -3.59
N SER A 178 -25.44 7.29 -4.18
CA SER A 178 -25.10 5.98 -3.63
C SER A 178 -23.60 5.73 -3.81
N SER A 179 -22.97 5.04 -2.85
CA SER A 179 -21.55 4.64 -2.93
C SER A 179 -21.16 4.03 -4.27
N GLU A 180 -21.97 3.13 -4.84
CA GLU A 180 -21.75 2.53 -6.17
C GLU A 180 -21.65 3.56 -7.29
N LYS A 181 -22.58 4.51 -7.35
CA LYS A 181 -22.54 5.63 -8.32
C LYS A 181 -21.41 6.60 -8.00
N GLY A 182 -21.10 6.74 -6.72
CA GLY A 182 -19.99 7.53 -6.19
C GLY A 182 -18.64 7.04 -6.69
N ILE A 183 -18.42 5.73 -6.73
CA ILE A 183 -17.19 5.12 -7.25
C ILE A 183 -16.95 5.58 -8.68
N GLU A 184 -17.97 5.51 -9.53
CA GLU A 184 -17.88 5.96 -10.93
C GLU A 184 -17.70 7.48 -11.03
N ALA A 185 -18.55 8.26 -10.36
CA ALA A 185 -18.55 9.71 -10.44
C ALA A 185 -17.26 10.35 -9.92
N VAL A 186 -16.73 9.87 -8.79
CA VAL A 186 -15.45 10.36 -8.24
C VAL A 186 -14.30 9.97 -9.16
N SER A 187 -14.30 8.75 -9.71
CA SER A 187 -13.26 8.31 -10.63
C SER A 187 -13.25 9.14 -11.93
N ASP A 188 -14.42 9.42 -12.50
CA ASP A 188 -14.55 10.29 -13.68
C ASP A 188 -14.06 11.70 -13.40
N PHE A 189 -14.39 12.24 -12.22
CA PHE A 189 -13.93 13.55 -11.81
C PHE A 189 -12.41 13.60 -11.65
N LEU A 190 -11.81 12.59 -11.01
CA LEU A 190 -10.36 12.50 -10.87
C LEU A 190 -9.66 12.40 -12.23
N GLU A 191 -10.18 11.60 -13.16
CA GLU A 191 -9.63 11.48 -14.52
C GLU A 191 -9.73 12.78 -15.30
N LYS A 192 -10.89 13.45 -15.26
CA LYS A 192 -11.11 14.73 -15.93
C LYS A 192 -10.15 15.82 -15.46
N ASN A 193 -9.81 15.82 -14.17
CA ASN A 193 -8.89 16.79 -13.57
C ASN A 193 -7.42 16.34 -13.64
N SER A 194 -7.11 15.19 -14.26
CA SER A 194 -5.76 14.58 -14.25
C SER A 194 -5.23 14.29 -12.84
N TRP A 195 -6.11 14.10 -11.87
CA TRP A 195 -5.78 13.79 -10.48
C TRP A 195 -5.84 12.31 -10.16
N GLY A 196 -6.19 11.47 -11.14
CA GLY A 196 -6.23 10.03 -10.97
C GLY A 196 -6.54 9.32 -12.27
N ARG A 197 -6.55 7.99 -12.21
CA ARG A 197 -6.96 7.11 -13.30
C ARG A 197 -7.49 5.80 -12.75
N ARG A 198 -8.45 5.18 -13.44
CA ARG A 198 -8.84 3.81 -13.15
C ARG A 198 -7.67 2.87 -13.40
N ALA A 199 -7.50 1.92 -12.49
CA ALA A 199 -6.43 0.94 -12.53
C ALA A 199 -6.95 -0.43 -12.09
N THR A 200 -6.27 -1.48 -12.54
CA THR A 200 -6.46 -2.83 -12.04
C THR A 200 -5.19 -3.24 -11.32
N ASN A 201 -5.34 -3.70 -10.08
CA ASN A 201 -4.25 -4.23 -9.28
C ASN A 201 -4.44 -5.73 -9.03
N TYR A 202 -3.34 -6.42 -8.75
CA TYR A 202 -3.32 -7.84 -8.45
C TYR A 202 -2.58 -8.09 -7.14
N ARG A 203 -3.15 -8.94 -6.28
CA ARG A 203 -2.51 -9.33 -5.02
C ARG A 203 -1.36 -10.32 -5.23
N ILE A 204 -1.43 -11.13 -6.28
CA ILE A 204 -0.37 -12.08 -6.61
C ILE A 204 0.94 -11.35 -6.92
N ARG A 205 2.04 -11.94 -6.46
CA ARG A 205 3.39 -11.42 -6.65
C ARG A 205 4.12 -12.25 -7.69
N ASP A 206 5.18 -11.65 -8.23
CA ASP A 206 6.12 -12.39 -9.07
C ASP A 206 6.69 -13.59 -8.32
N TRP A 207 6.89 -14.67 -9.08
CA TRP A 207 7.40 -15.90 -8.52
C TRP A 207 8.91 -15.81 -8.35
N LEU A 208 9.36 -15.68 -7.09
CA LEU A 208 10.76 -15.83 -6.75
C LEU A 208 11.14 -17.31 -6.93
N ILE A 209 11.85 -17.62 -8.02
CA ILE A 209 12.32 -18.97 -8.36
C ILE A 209 13.76 -19.25 -7.91
N SER A 210 14.58 -18.22 -7.72
CA SER A 210 15.97 -18.36 -7.30
C SER A 210 16.07 -18.95 -5.90
N ARG A 211 16.98 -19.90 -5.69
CA ARG A 211 17.21 -20.54 -4.39
C ARG A 211 18.70 -20.57 -4.11
N GLN A 212 19.08 -20.16 -2.90
CA GLN A 212 20.42 -20.34 -2.35
C GLN A 212 20.54 -21.78 -1.85
N ARG A 213 20.55 -22.74 -2.79
CA ARG A 213 20.67 -24.16 -2.52
C ARG A 213 21.40 -24.83 -3.67
N TYR A 214 22.31 -25.74 -3.35
CA TYR A 214 23.02 -26.53 -4.34
C TYR A 214 22.09 -27.45 -5.15
N TRP A 215 21.25 -28.23 -4.47
CA TRP A 215 20.44 -29.26 -5.12
C TRP A 215 19.23 -28.67 -5.85
N GLY A 216 19.42 -28.29 -7.11
CA GLY A 216 18.39 -27.74 -7.99
C GLY A 216 18.90 -27.57 -9.42
N ALA A 217 17.99 -27.24 -10.36
CA ALA A 217 18.38 -26.93 -11.73
C ALA A 217 19.15 -25.61 -11.77
N PRO A 218 20.37 -25.57 -12.35
CA PRO A 218 21.10 -24.31 -12.53
C PRO A 218 20.31 -23.31 -13.36
N ILE A 219 20.29 -22.04 -12.93
CA ILE A 219 19.66 -20.95 -13.69
C ILE A 219 20.58 -20.64 -14.89
N PRO A 220 20.10 -20.74 -16.15
CA PRO A 220 20.93 -20.62 -17.35
C PRO A 220 21.25 -19.17 -17.71
N MET A 221 21.85 -18.43 -16.77
CA MET A 221 22.29 -17.05 -16.95
C MET A 221 23.78 -16.93 -16.63
N ILE A 222 24.50 -16.15 -17.43
CA ILE A 222 25.93 -15.85 -17.29
C ILE A 222 26.07 -14.40 -16.87
N TYR A 223 26.91 -14.13 -15.87
CA TYR A 223 27.33 -12.78 -15.51
C TYR A 223 28.60 -12.42 -16.27
N CYS A 224 28.47 -11.62 -17.32
CA CYS A 224 29.60 -11.13 -18.10
C CYS A 224 30.04 -9.74 -17.61
N PRO A 225 31.31 -9.53 -17.23
CA PRO A 225 31.81 -8.22 -16.77
C PRO A 225 31.60 -7.07 -17.76
N ASN A 226 31.55 -7.36 -19.06
CA ASN A 226 31.43 -6.35 -20.12
C ASN A 226 30.05 -6.29 -20.78
N CYS A 227 29.23 -7.34 -20.65
CA CYS A 227 27.93 -7.46 -21.33
C CYS A 227 26.73 -7.46 -20.37
N GLY A 228 26.96 -7.57 -19.05
CA GLY A 228 25.91 -7.72 -18.06
C GLY A 228 25.40 -9.15 -17.95
N ILE A 229 24.10 -9.30 -17.65
CA ILE A 229 23.45 -10.60 -17.46
C ILE A 229 22.99 -11.13 -18.81
N VAL A 230 23.55 -12.23 -19.28
CA VAL A 230 23.26 -12.82 -20.60
C VAL A 230 22.76 -14.26 -20.47
N PRO A 231 21.75 -14.69 -21.24
CA PRO A 231 21.29 -16.08 -21.20
C PRO A 231 22.31 -17.02 -21.84
N VAL A 232 22.35 -18.27 -21.37
CA VAL A 232 23.11 -19.34 -22.02
C VAL A 232 22.47 -19.63 -23.39
N PRO A 233 23.24 -19.79 -24.48
CA PRO A 233 22.71 -20.17 -25.78
C PRO A 233 21.94 -21.50 -25.72
N GLU A 234 20.83 -21.61 -26.47
CA GLU A 234 19.96 -22.79 -26.44
C GLU A 234 20.70 -24.10 -26.74
N GLN A 235 21.65 -24.06 -27.68
CA GLN A 235 22.49 -25.19 -28.07
C GLN A 235 23.45 -25.66 -26.97
N ASP A 236 23.74 -24.82 -25.97
CA ASP A 236 24.65 -25.11 -24.87
C ASP A 236 23.89 -25.62 -23.62
N LEU A 237 22.57 -25.83 -23.74
CA LEU A 237 21.75 -26.45 -22.69
C LEU A 237 21.82 -27.99 -22.74
N PRO A 238 21.68 -28.69 -21.60
CA PRO A 238 21.43 -28.16 -20.26
C PRO A 238 22.71 -27.67 -19.57
N VAL A 239 22.57 -26.65 -18.72
CA VAL A 239 23.62 -26.31 -17.73
C VAL A 239 23.61 -27.39 -16.66
N LEU A 240 24.65 -28.21 -16.64
CA LEU A 240 24.77 -29.32 -15.69
C LEU A 240 25.11 -28.78 -14.29
N LEU A 241 24.39 -29.28 -13.29
CA LEU A 241 24.80 -29.10 -11.90
C LEU A 241 26.13 -29.85 -11.70
N PRO A 242 27.17 -29.22 -11.11
CA PRO A 242 28.36 -29.96 -10.72
C PRO A 242 27.99 -31.19 -9.88
N GLU A 243 28.74 -32.28 -9.96
CA GLU A 243 28.44 -33.49 -9.17
C GLU A 243 29.07 -33.40 -7.77
N ASP A 244 30.27 -32.83 -7.68
CA ASP A 244 31.04 -32.65 -6.45
C ASP A 244 30.96 -31.20 -5.96
N ALA A 245 30.24 -30.98 -4.85
CA ALA A 245 30.23 -29.69 -4.16
C ALA A 245 30.69 -29.82 -2.70
N GLU A 246 31.59 -28.94 -2.29
CA GLU A 246 31.99 -28.80 -0.90
C GLU A 246 30.92 -28.06 -0.10
N PHE A 247 30.18 -28.79 0.74
CA PHE A 247 29.22 -28.20 1.67
C PHE A 247 29.95 -27.57 2.86
N LYS A 248 30.09 -26.24 2.87
CA LYS A 248 30.59 -25.53 4.05
C LYS A 248 29.48 -25.49 5.12
N PRO A 249 29.81 -25.72 6.41
CA PRO A 249 28.82 -25.87 7.49
C PRO A 249 28.09 -24.57 7.90
N THR A 250 28.31 -23.45 7.21
CA THR A 250 27.80 -22.13 7.62
C THR A 250 26.44 -21.74 7.06
N GLY A 251 25.76 -22.60 6.27
CA GLY A 251 24.41 -22.31 5.77
C GLY A 251 24.34 -21.12 4.81
N GLU A 252 25.48 -20.57 4.41
CA GLU A 252 25.63 -19.70 3.26
C GLU A 252 25.84 -20.62 2.05
N SER A 253 24.76 -20.83 1.30
CA SER A 253 24.83 -21.35 -0.07
C SER A 253 24.87 -20.18 -1.04
#